data_AF-A0A671NXU9-F1
#
_entry.id   AF-A0A671NXU9-F1
#
_cell.length_a   1.000
_cell.length_b   1.000
_cell.length_c   1.000
_cell.angle_alpha   90.00
_cell.angle_beta   90.00
_cell.angle_gamma   90.00
#
_symmetry.space_group_name_H-M   'P 1'
#
loop_
_entity.id
_entity.type
_entity.pdbx_description
1 polymer ?
#
loop_
_entity_poly.entity_id
_entity_poly.type
_entity_poly.pdbx_seq_one_letter_code
_entity_poly.pdbx_strand_id
1 'polypeptide(L)'
;GKKQIIKLLQEKNPSRSVAKEVGCSQSAISKIWCKYKQNGKVTKGKHTGRPRKTSKRKDRKLKAICLENRKCTTKQMKHKWAETGVNVCDRTVINRLNEMRFKYRKAKRKPALTPKQKKTRLQWAKEKQSWSVCFT
;
A
#
# COMPACT_ATOMS: atom_id res chain seq x y z
N GLY A 1 18.31 -4.11 -28.45
CA GLY A 1 17.18 -4.09 -27.47
C GLY A 1 15.81 -4.25 -28.14
N LYS A 2 14.68 -4.52 -27.44
CA LYS A 2 13.38 -4.85 -28.10
C LYS A 2 12.86 -3.82 -29.12
N LYS A 3 13.15 -2.52 -28.92
CA LYS A 3 12.80 -1.45 -29.87
C LYS A 3 13.56 -1.56 -31.19
N GLN A 4 14.87 -1.85 -31.12
CA GLN A 4 15.74 -2.08 -32.28
C GLN A 4 15.24 -3.28 -33.11
N ILE A 5 14.85 -4.38 -32.45
CA ILE A 5 14.26 -5.55 -33.13
C ILE A 5 13.02 -5.15 -33.95
N ILE A 6 12.14 -4.33 -33.37
CA ILE A 6 10.91 -3.90 -34.06
C ILE A 6 11.23 -2.96 -35.22
N LYS A 7 12.18 -2.04 -35.06
CA LYS A 7 12.65 -1.16 -36.13
C LYS A 7 13.18 -1.97 -37.33
N LEU A 8 14.10 -2.91 -37.06
CA LEU A 8 14.67 -3.78 -38.10
C LEU A 8 13.61 -4.62 -38.83
N LEU A 9 12.59 -5.09 -38.11
CA LEU A 9 11.48 -5.84 -38.70
C LEU A 9 10.50 -4.96 -39.50
N GLN A 10 10.35 -3.68 -39.14
CA GLN A 10 9.57 -2.71 -39.93
C GLN A 10 10.26 -2.37 -41.26
N GLU A 11 11.59 -2.36 -41.28
CA GLU A 11 12.43 -2.23 -42.48
C GLU A 11 12.40 -3.47 -43.40
N LYS A 12 11.44 -4.40 -43.19
CA LYS A 12 11.22 -5.64 -43.95
C LYS A 12 12.38 -6.64 -43.92
N ASN A 13 13.29 -6.55 -42.95
CA ASN A 13 14.34 -7.55 -42.79
C ASN A 13 13.76 -8.91 -42.36
N PRO A 14 14.25 -10.03 -42.91
CA PRO A 14 13.80 -11.36 -42.50
C PRO A 14 14.20 -11.62 -41.05
N SER A 15 13.30 -12.25 -40.28
CA SER A 15 13.50 -12.47 -38.83
C SER A 15 14.79 -13.23 -38.49
N ARG A 16 15.28 -14.07 -39.41
CA ARG A 16 16.55 -14.81 -39.27
C ARG A 16 17.77 -13.89 -39.32
N SER A 17 17.75 -12.85 -40.15
CA SER A 17 18.83 -11.85 -40.23
C SER A 17 18.86 -11.00 -38.96
N VAL A 18 17.70 -10.50 -38.55
CA VAL A 18 17.53 -9.72 -37.31
C VAL A 18 17.95 -10.53 -36.08
N ALA A 19 17.68 -11.84 -36.05
CA ALA A 19 18.12 -12.73 -34.99
C ALA A 19 19.65 -12.82 -34.87
N LYS A 20 20.36 -12.93 -36.00
CA LYS A 20 21.83 -12.96 -36.05
C LYS A 20 22.43 -11.63 -35.60
N GLU A 21 21.91 -10.52 -36.13
CA GLU A 21 22.39 -9.17 -35.80
C GLU A 21 22.22 -8.83 -34.33
N VAL A 22 21.08 -9.20 -33.74
CA VAL A 22 20.75 -8.89 -32.34
C VAL A 22 21.27 -9.96 -31.36
N GLY A 23 21.81 -11.08 -31.85
CA GLY A 23 22.31 -12.18 -31.02
C GLY A 23 21.21 -12.87 -30.21
N CYS A 24 20.00 -13.01 -30.77
CA CYS A 24 18.84 -13.63 -30.11
C CYS A 24 18.29 -14.79 -30.94
N SER A 25 17.50 -15.68 -30.33
CA SER A 25 16.85 -16.75 -31.09
C SER A 25 15.77 -16.20 -32.04
N GLN A 26 15.61 -16.82 -33.22
CA GLN A 26 14.54 -16.47 -34.17
C GLN A 26 13.14 -16.57 -33.54
N SER A 27 12.93 -17.54 -32.64
CA SER A 27 11.67 -17.71 -31.90
C SER A 27 11.38 -16.53 -30.97
N ALA A 28 12.39 -15.93 -30.34
CA ALA A 28 12.25 -14.73 -29.53
C ALA A 28 11.87 -13.52 -30.40
N ILE A 29 12.50 -13.36 -31.56
CA ILE A 29 12.19 -12.31 -32.55
C ILE A 29 10.73 -12.42 -33.01
N SER A 30 10.30 -13.62 -33.40
CA SER A 30 8.92 -13.89 -33.83
C SER A 30 7.90 -13.57 -32.73
N LYS A 31 8.15 -14.00 -31.48
CA LYS A 31 7.29 -13.67 -30.33
C LYS A 31 7.20 -12.16 -30.08
N ILE A 32 8.31 -11.43 -30.22
CA ILE A 32 8.32 -9.97 -30.06
C ILE A 32 7.51 -9.31 -31.17
N TRP A 33 7.67 -9.73 -32.42
CA TRP A 33 6.94 -9.21 -33.57
C TRP A 33 5.44 -9.45 -33.47
N CYS A 34 5.04 -10.68 -33.18
CA CYS A 34 3.63 -11.05 -33.01
C CYS A 34 2.97 -10.22 -31.90
N LYS A 35 3.64 -10.10 -30.75
CA LYS A 35 3.15 -9.28 -29.63
C LYS A 35 3.06 -7.79 -29.98
N TYR A 36 4.00 -7.28 -30.77
CA TYR A 36 3.96 -5.90 -31.25
C TYR A 36 2.82 -5.67 -32.25
N LYS A 37 2.60 -6.59 -33.19
CA LYS A 37 1.48 -6.51 -34.14
C LYS A 37 0.11 -6.57 -33.45
N GLN A 38 -0.02 -7.37 -32.38
CA GLN A 38 -1.27 -7.47 -31.61
C GLN A 38 -1.53 -6.22 -30.75
N ASN A 39 -0.53 -5.75 -30.00
CA ASN A 39 -0.75 -4.76 -28.94
C ASN A 39 -0.19 -3.36 -29.25
N GLY A 40 0.56 -3.20 -30.34
CA GLY A 40 1.26 -1.96 -30.72
C GLY A 40 2.37 -1.53 -29.74
N LYS A 41 2.68 -2.34 -28.72
CA LYS A 41 3.55 -1.94 -27.60
C LYS A 41 4.77 -2.85 -27.48
N VAL A 42 5.92 -2.20 -27.34
CA VAL A 42 7.22 -2.85 -27.10
C VAL A 42 7.43 -3.17 -25.62
N THR A 43 6.71 -2.45 -24.75
CA THR A 43 6.84 -2.53 -23.30
C THR A 43 6.23 -3.81 -22.76
N LYS A 44 6.84 -4.36 -21.70
CA LYS A 44 6.21 -5.44 -20.94
C LYS A 44 4.99 -4.87 -20.22
N GLY A 45 3.86 -5.58 -20.27
CA GLY A 45 2.70 -5.27 -19.44
C GLY A 45 2.99 -5.47 -17.96
N LYS A 46 2.16 -4.88 -17.10
CA LYS A 46 2.25 -5.13 -15.65
C LYS A 46 1.88 -6.58 -15.36
N HIS A 47 2.71 -7.27 -14.58
CA HIS A 47 2.35 -8.57 -14.03
C HIS A 47 1.46 -8.35 -12.78
N THR A 48 0.42 -9.15 -12.63
CA THR A 48 -0.54 -9.07 -11.51
C THR A 48 0.02 -9.62 -10.19
N GLY A 49 1.14 -10.33 -10.23
CA GLY A 49 1.76 -10.93 -9.05
C GLY A 49 0.89 -12.01 -8.40
N ARG A 50 1.33 -12.49 -7.22
CA ARG A 50 0.56 -13.49 -6.46
C ARG A 50 -0.66 -12.83 -5.79
N PRO A 51 -1.86 -13.44 -5.87
CA PRO A 51 -3.02 -12.97 -5.13
C PRO A 51 -2.76 -12.91 -3.62
N ARG A 52 -3.40 -11.95 -2.95
CA ARG A 52 -3.30 -11.80 -1.50
C ARG A 52 -4.09 -12.90 -0.78
N LYS A 53 -3.59 -13.33 0.38
CA LYS A 53 -4.34 -14.23 1.29
C LYS A 53 -5.54 -13.54 1.96
N THR A 54 -5.51 -12.21 2.03
CA THR A 54 -6.54 -11.40 2.69
C THR A 54 -7.43 -10.73 1.65
N SER A 55 -8.70 -10.57 1.98
CA SER A 55 -9.69 -9.86 1.17
C SER A 55 -10.02 -8.51 1.79
N LYS A 56 -10.62 -7.60 1.00
CA LYS A 56 -11.07 -6.29 1.51
C LYS A 56 -12.02 -6.42 2.72
N ARG A 57 -12.86 -7.47 2.77
CA ARG A 57 -13.74 -7.76 3.91
C ARG A 57 -12.95 -8.13 5.17
N LYS A 58 -11.93 -8.97 5.02
CA LYS A 58 -11.02 -9.36 6.12
C LYS A 58 -10.23 -8.16 6.63
N ASP A 59 -9.73 -7.32 5.74
CA ASP A 59 -8.98 -6.10 6.10
C ASP A 59 -9.88 -5.09 6.84
N ARG A 60 -11.17 -4.97 6.49
CA ARG A 60 -12.15 -4.17 7.24
C ARG A 60 -12.34 -4.67 8.68
N LYS A 61 -12.35 -5.98 8.90
CA LYS A 61 -12.42 -6.55 10.26
C LYS A 61 -11.16 -6.25 11.06
N LEU A 62 -9.98 -6.33 10.45
CA LEU A 62 -8.73 -5.91 11.09
C LEU A 62 -8.76 -4.44 11.49
N LYS A 63 -9.29 -3.56 10.62
CA LYS A 63 -9.49 -2.14 10.95
C LYS A 63 -10.38 -1.95 12.18
N ALA A 64 -11.50 -2.68 12.27
CA ALA A 64 -12.41 -2.62 13.41
C ALA A 64 -11.70 -3.01 14.71
N ILE A 65 -10.95 -4.13 14.70
CA ILE A 65 -10.15 -4.59 15.85
C ILE A 65 -9.16 -3.50 16.30
N CYS A 66 -8.46 -2.86 15.36
CA CYS A 66 -7.50 -1.80 15.67
C CYS A 66 -8.17 -0.55 16.28
N LEU A 67 -9.40 -0.22 15.86
CA LEU A 67 -10.12 0.96 16.34
C LEU A 67 -10.75 0.75 17.72
N GLU A 68 -11.22 -0.47 17.99
CA GLU A 68 -11.79 -0.88 19.28
C GLU A 68 -10.77 -0.74 20.41
N ASN A 69 -9.52 -1.18 20.19
CA ASN A 69 -8.43 -0.99 21.13
C ASN A 69 -7.18 -0.46 20.42
N ARG A 70 -7.02 0.87 20.35
CA ARG A 70 -5.85 1.50 19.70
C ARG A 70 -4.50 1.20 20.34
N LYS A 71 -4.47 0.59 21.54
CA LYS A 71 -3.24 0.19 22.24
C LYS A 71 -2.88 -1.28 22.03
N CYS A 72 -3.71 -2.06 21.33
CA CYS A 72 -3.45 -3.48 21.13
C CYS A 72 -2.15 -3.71 20.34
N THR A 73 -1.45 -4.78 20.68
CA THR A 73 -0.23 -5.20 19.96
C THR A 73 -0.59 -5.92 18.68
N THR A 74 0.35 -5.98 17.74
CA THR A 74 0.18 -6.75 16.49
C THR A 74 -0.15 -8.22 16.76
N LYS A 75 0.47 -8.84 17.76
CA LYS A 75 0.22 -10.24 18.13
C LYS A 75 -1.22 -10.43 18.62
N GLN A 76 -1.70 -9.55 19.50
CA GLN A 76 -3.10 -9.56 19.95
C GLN A 76 -4.08 -9.36 18.78
N MET A 77 -3.79 -8.40 17.89
CA MET A 77 -4.60 -8.19 16.68
C MET A 77 -4.61 -9.43 15.78
N LYS A 78 -3.47 -10.09 15.58
CA LYS A 78 -3.36 -11.32 14.79
C LYS A 78 -4.25 -12.41 15.39
N HIS A 79 -4.19 -12.65 16.69
CA HIS A 79 -5.00 -13.67 17.36
C HIS A 79 -6.50 -13.38 17.19
N LYS A 80 -6.95 -12.16 17.50
CA LYS A 80 -8.36 -11.77 17.34
C LYS A 80 -8.81 -11.81 15.87
N TRP A 81 -7.90 -11.51 14.93
CA TRP A 81 -8.20 -11.59 13.50
C TRP A 81 -8.23 -13.03 12.98
N ALA A 82 -7.49 -13.94 13.60
CA ALA A 82 -7.47 -15.36 13.24
C ALA A 82 -8.84 -16.04 13.45
N GLU A 83 -9.62 -15.59 14.43
CA GLU A 83 -11.03 -16.01 14.66
C GLU A 83 -11.91 -15.81 13.41
N THR A 84 -11.53 -14.89 12.52
CA THR A 84 -12.23 -14.68 11.23
C THR A 84 -11.75 -15.61 10.10
N GLY A 85 -11.02 -16.68 10.44
CA GLY A 85 -10.48 -17.65 9.49
C GLY A 85 -9.26 -17.14 8.71
N VAL A 86 -8.48 -16.22 9.30
CA VAL A 86 -7.30 -15.62 8.68
C VAL A 86 -6.04 -16.05 9.40
N ASN A 87 -5.35 -17.07 8.87
CA ASN A 87 -4.04 -17.46 9.38
C ASN A 87 -2.91 -16.72 8.64
N VAL A 88 -2.30 -15.72 9.28
CA VAL A 88 -1.20 -14.92 8.73
C VAL A 88 -0.15 -14.60 9.78
N CYS A 89 1.08 -14.29 9.36
CA CYS A 89 2.12 -13.80 10.26
C CYS A 89 1.90 -12.34 10.69
N ASP A 90 2.55 -11.93 11.79
CA ASP A 90 2.47 -10.57 12.33
C ASP A 90 2.88 -9.49 11.30
N ARG A 91 3.86 -9.81 10.44
CA ARG A 91 4.29 -8.91 9.37
C ARG A 91 3.17 -8.60 8.38
N THR A 92 2.32 -9.58 8.08
CA THR A 92 1.17 -9.36 7.18
C THR A 92 0.18 -8.38 7.81
N VAL A 93 -0.09 -8.51 9.10
CA VAL A 93 -0.96 -7.60 9.86
C VAL A 93 -0.42 -6.16 9.78
N ILE A 94 0.87 -5.97 10.05
CA ILE A 94 1.53 -4.65 9.93
C ILE A 94 1.41 -4.09 8.50
N ASN A 95 1.65 -4.90 7.49
CA ASN A 95 1.54 -4.48 6.10
C ASN A 95 0.10 -4.04 5.76
N ARG A 96 -0.92 -4.75 6.23
CA ARG A 96 -2.33 -4.37 6.03
C ARG A 96 -2.65 -3.04 6.72
N LEU A 97 -2.22 -2.88 7.97
CA LEU A 97 -2.41 -1.65 8.73
C LEU A 97 -1.75 -0.46 8.03
N ASN A 98 -0.51 -0.62 7.56
CA ASN A 98 0.23 0.41 6.83
C ASN A 98 -0.46 0.81 5.52
N GLU A 99 -0.98 -0.15 4.75
CA GLU A 99 -1.78 0.14 3.54
C GLU A 99 -3.03 0.97 3.87
N MET A 100 -3.66 0.71 5.02
CA MET A 100 -4.79 1.49 5.53
C MET A 100 -4.37 2.77 6.28
N ARG A 101 -3.08 3.14 6.24
CA ARG A 101 -2.49 4.32 6.92
C ARG A 101 -2.57 4.30 8.45
N PHE A 102 -2.75 3.12 9.05
CA PHE A 102 -2.60 2.93 10.49
C PHE A 102 -1.12 2.73 10.84
N LYS A 103 -0.57 3.66 11.63
CA LYS A 103 0.78 3.58 12.16
C LYS A 103 0.75 3.60 13.68
N TYR A 104 1.64 2.84 14.31
CA TYR A 104 1.86 2.95 15.74
C TYR A 104 2.39 4.34 16.10
N ARG A 105 1.85 4.93 17.17
CA ARG A 105 2.31 6.20 17.75
C ARG A 105 2.25 6.10 19.26
N LYS A 106 3.30 6.58 19.93
CA LYS A 106 3.30 6.73 21.38
C LYS A 106 2.46 7.95 21.76
N ALA A 107 1.43 7.76 22.59
CA ALA A 107 0.65 8.87 23.12
C ALA A 107 1.51 9.75 24.04
N LYS A 108 1.31 11.07 24.00
CA LYS A 108 1.97 12.00 24.94
C LYS A 108 1.50 11.72 26.37
N ARG A 109 2.44 11.70 27.32
CA ARG A 109 2.10 11.64 28.75
C ARG A 109 1.39 12.93 29.15
N LYS A 110 0.30 12.82 29.90
CA LYS A 110 -0.48 13.95 30.41
C LYS A 110 -0.77 13.70 31.90
N PRO A 111 -0.82 14.75 32.75
CA PRO A 111 -1.23 14.58 34.13
C PRO A 111 -2.66 14.04 34.20
N ALA A 112 -2.93 13.20 35.19
CA ALA A 112 -4.27 12.71 35.46
C ALA A 112 -5.11 13.85 36.07
N LEU A 113 -6.19 14.23 35.39
CA LEU A 113 -7.10 15.27 35.88
C LEU A 113 -8.34 14.65 36.50
N THR A 114 -8.70 15.12 37.69
CA THR A 114 -9.97 14.74 38.32
C THR A 114 -11.16 15.34 37.54
N PRO A 115 -12.37 14.76 37.64
CA PRO A 115 -13.56 15.32 36.99
C PRO A 115 -13.81 16.78 37.35
N LYS A 116 -13.65 17.15 38.63
CA LYS A 116 -13.77 18.53 39.12
C LYS A 116 -12.79 19.47 38.41
N GLN A 117 -11.52 19.09 38.36
CA GLN A 117 -10.47 19.87 37.68
C GLN A 117 -10.75 20.06 36.19
N LYS A 118 -11.27 19.04 35.49
CA LYS A 118 -11.65 19.17 34.07
C LYS A 118 -12.77 20.18 33.89
N LYS A 119 -13.81 20.15 34.74
CA LYS A 119 -14.94 21.08 34.69
C LYS A 119 -14.48 22.52 34.91
N THR A 120 -13.71 22.78 35.97
CA THR A 120 -13.19 24.13 36.28
C THR A 120 -12.32 24.68 35.16
N ARG A 121 -11.39 23.87 34.62
CA ARG A 121 -10.53 24.31 33.50
C ARG A 121 -11.33 24.63 32.24
N LEU A 122 -12.33 23.81 31.92
CA LEU A 122 -13.19 24.04 30.75
C LEU A 122 -14.01 25.33 30.91
N GLN A 123 -14.58 25.55 32.09
CA GLN A 123 -15.37 26.75 32.39
C GLN A 123 -14.52 28.01 32.25
N TRP A 124 -13.34 28.03 32.87
CA TRP A 124 -12.40 29.14 32.78
C TRP A 124 -12.00 29.45 31.32
N ALA A 125 -11.71 28.40 30.53
CA ALA A 125 -11.33 28.57 29.12
C ALA A 125 -12.47 29.15 28.26
N LYS A 126 -13.73 28.82 28.57
CA LYS A 126 -14.91 29.39 27.89
C LYS A 126 -15.11 30.86 28.25
N GLU A 127 -15.04 31.19 29.54
CA GLU A 127 -15.20 32.57 30.04
C GLU A 127 -14.14 33.52 29.48
N LYS A 128 -12.94 33.01 29.21
CA LYS A 128 -11.80 33.78 28.70
C LYS A 128 -11.58 33.63 27.19
N GLN A 129 -12.54 33.09 26.44
CA GLN A 129 -12.39 32.82 25.00
C GLN A 129 -12.20 34.11 24.17
N SER A 130 -12.82 35.23 24.58
CA SER A 130 -12.71 36.55 23.95
C SER A 130 -11.65 37.45 24.62
N TRP A 131 -10.85 36.91 25.52
CA TRP A 131 -9.86 37.72 26.24
C TRP A 131 -8.68 38.06 25.32
N SER A 132 -8.62 39.31 24.86
CA SER A 132 -7.43 39.87 24.24
C SER A 132 -6.47 40.38 25.33
N VAL A 133 -5.21 39.98 25.25
CA VAL A 133 -4.14 40.58 26.04
C VAL A 133 -3.82 41.93 25.40
N CYS A 134 -4.04 43.05 26.11
CA CYS A 134 -3.48 44.33 25.69
C CYS A 134 -1.96 44.21 25.78
N PHE A 135 -1.29 44.14 24.63
CA PHE A 135 0.15 44.34 24.56
C PHE A 135 0.39 45.84 24.60
N THR A 136 0.89 46.34 25.74
CA THR A 136 1.45 47.69 25.87
C THR A 136 2.89 47.70 25.38
#